data_AF-A0A9W8QU38-F1
#
_entry.id   AF-A0A9W8QU38-F1
#
_cell.length_a   1.000
_cell.length_b   1.000
_cell.length_c   1.000
_cell.angle_alpha   90.00
_cell.angle_beta   90.00
_cell.angle_gamma   90.00
#
_symmetry.space_group_name_H-M   'P 1'
#
loop_
_entity.id
_entity.type
_entity.pdbx_description
1 polymer ?
#
loop_
_entity_poly.entity_id
_entity_poly.type
_entity_poly.pdbx_seq_one_letter_code
_entity_poly.pdbx_strand_id
1 'polypeptide(L)'
;MGRVVLISLRVLQLALSLASISLSSYVINWFMSNKKSTPSPFNYLLVSSILSVFSLVYLELVPRFAPRFSQQYVAIGVESVNAALYFAGFIAIAIYIGSLIFCEGAVCSSGRADAVVAAGQFTTWIATTILMAKDMFKRGFEQPKYADNSREMGQV
;
A
#
# COMPACT_ATOMS: atom_id res chain seq x y z
N MET A 1 0.38 -2.22 -22.29
CA MET A 1 1.01 -1.21 -21.41
C MET A 1 0.62 -1.37 -19.93
N GLY A 2 -0.65 -1.60 -19.58
CA GLY A 2 -1.08 -1.68 -18.16
C GLY A 2 -0.38 -2.74 -17.30
N ARG A 3 -0.09 -3.94 -17.84
CA ARG A 3 0.51 -5.04 -17.04
C ARG A 3 1.91 -4.74 -16.53
N VAL A 4 2.76 -4.10 -17.34
CA VAL A 4 4.12 -3.71 -16.93
C VAL A 4 4.06 -2.61 -15.88
N VAL A 5 3.18 -1.62 -16.05
CA VAL A 5 2.98 -0.54 -15.08
C VAL A 5 2.53 -1.09 -13.72
N LEU A 6 1.58 -2.03 -13.70
CA LEU A 6 1.12 -2.66 -12.47
C LEU A 6 2.22 -3.46 -11.77
N ILE A 7 3.02 -4.24 -12.52
CA ILE A 7 4.14 -4.99 -11.95
C ILE A 7 5.19 -4.03 -11.37
N SER A 8 5.53 -2.95 -12.08
CA SER A 8 6.46 -1.94 -11.57
C SER A 8 5.95 -1.28 -10.28
N LEU A 9 4.65 -0.98 -10.19
CA LEU A 9 4.03 -0.47 -8.96
C LEU A 9 4.10 -1.48 -7.81
N ARG A 10 3.90 -2.77 -8.07
CA ARG A 10 4.04 -3.83 -7.06
C ARG A 10 5.45 -3.94 -6.52
N VAL A 11 6.45 -3.91 -7.40
CA VAL A 11 7.87 -3.92 -7.00
C VAL A 11 8.20 -2.68 -6.17
N LEU A 12 7.68 -1.51 -6.56
CA LEU A 12 7.86 -0.28 -5.80
C LEU A 12 7.20 -0.36 -4.41
N GLN A 13 5.97 -0.89 -4.33
CA GLN A 13 5.28 -1.10 -3.05
C GLN A 13 6.06 -2.04 -2.14
N LEU A 14 6.62 -3.13 -2.68
CA LEU A 14 7.43 -4.06 -1.91
C LEU A 14 8.70 -3.39 -1.39
N ALA A 15 9.43 -2.69 -2.26
CA ALA A 15 10.67 -2.00 -1.91
C ALA A 15 10.45 -0.95 -0.82
N LEU A 16 9.42 -0.12 -0.96
CA LEU A 16 9.04 0.87 0.03
C LEU A 16 8.60 0.23 1.36
N SER A 17 7.95 -0.95 1.33
CA SER A 17 7.51 -1.63 2.55
C SER A 17 8.70 -2.17 3.34
N LEU A 18 9.67 -2.75 2.64
CA LEU A 18 10.93 -3.20 3.24
C LEU A 18 11.76 -2.03 3.78
N ALA A 19 11.74 -0.89 3.09
CA ALA A 19 12.39 0.33 3.57
C ALA A 19 11.76 0.80 4.90
N SER A 20 10.42 0.89 4.98
CA SER A 20 9.74 1.25 6.23
C SER A 20 9.96 0.24 7.34
N ILE A 21 9.94 -1.07 7.07
CA ILE A 21 10.29 -2.11 8.07
C ILE A 21 11.69 -1.87 8.62
N SER A 22 12.66 -1.62 7.74
CA SER A 22 14.06 -1.42 8.12
C SER A 22 14.24 -0.17 8.97
N LEU A 23 13.65 0.95 8.54
CA LEU A 23 13.74 2.24 9.22
C LEU A 23 13.03 2.22 10.58
N SER A 24 11.79 1.73 10.62
CA SER A 24 11.03 1.58 11.87
C SER A 24 11.74 0.65 12.85
N SER A 25 12.27 -0.48 12.38
CA SER A 25 13.02 -1.42 13.23
C SER A 25 14.30 -0.81 13.79
N TYR A 26 15.02 -0.02 12.99
CA TYR A 26 16.21 0.70 13.44
C TYR A 26 15.89 1.68 14.57
N VAL A 27 14.84 2.49 14.39
CA VAL A 27 14.39 3.44 15.42
C VAL A 27 14.00 2.70 16.70
N ILE A 28 13.18 1.64 16.59
CA ILE A 28 12.73 0.84 17.74
C ILE A 28 13.93 0.23 18.47
N ASN A 29 14.87 -0.38 17.75
CA ASN A 29 16.06 -1.00 18.35
C ASN A 29 16.93 0.03 19.09
N TRP A 30 17.04 1.26 18.56
CA TRP A 30 17.75 2.33 19.25
C TRP A 30 17.07 2.71 20.57
N PHE A 31 15.75 2.86 20.59
CA PHE A 31 15.02 3.17 21.83
C PHE A 31 15.16 2.06 22.87
N MET A 32 15.05 0.80 22.45
CA MET A 32 15.25 -0.35 23.34
C MET A 32 16.67 -0.42 23.92
N SER A 33 17.68 -0.23 23.07
CA SER A 33 19.09 -0.26 23.50
C SER A 33 19.43 0.86 24.49
N ASN A 34 18.76 2.02 24.37
CA ASN A 34 18.93 3.15 25.28
C ASN A 34 18.01 3.11 26.51
N LYS A 35 17.30 1.99 26.76
CA LYS A 35 16.32 1.83 27.86
C LYS A 35 15.26 2.94 27.92
N LYS A 36 14.87 3.47 26.75
CA LYS A 36 13.83 4.48 26.62
C LYS A 36 12.53 3.83 26.14
N SER A 37 11.39 4.41 26.51
CA SER A 37 10.09 3.96 26.02
C SER A 37 10.00 4.11 24.50
N THR A 38 9.66 3.01 23.83
CA THR A 38 9.53 2.99 22.37
C THR A 38 8.32 3.81 21.93
N PRO A 39 8.47 4.74 20.98
CA PRO A 39 7.36 5.53 20.46
C PRO A 39 6.32 4.67 19.73
N SER A 40 5.02 4.89 20.03
CA SER A 40 3.91 4.14 19.44
C SER A 40 3.73 4.32 17.92
N PRO A 41 3.98 5.49 17.30
CA PRO A 41 3.80 5.66 15.85
C PRO A 41 4.70 4.74 15.00
N PHE A 42 5.94 4.50 15.45
CA PHE A 42 6.88 3.62 14.75
C PHE A 42 6.47 2.14 14.86
N ASN A 43 5.93 1.71 16.01
CA ASN A 43 5.38 0.37 16.16
C ASN A 43 4.15 0.17 15.26
N TYR A 44 3.28 1.18 15.16
CA TYR A 44 2.14 1.15 14.25
C TYR A 44 2.57 1.00 12.79
N LEU A 45 3.54 1.80 12.34
CA LEU A 45 4.02 1.74 10.96
C LEU A 45 4.75 0.42 10.65
N LEU A 46 5.49 -0.13 11.62
CA LEU A 46 6.12 -1.44 11.49
C LEU A 46 5.09 -2.54 11.24
N VAL A 47 4.04 -2.62 12.06
CA VAL A 47 2.96 -3.61 11.91
C VAL A 47 2.22 -3.40 10.59
N SER A 48 1.90 -2.14 10.25
CA SER A 48 1.29 -1.79 8.97
C SER A 48 2.14 -2.25 7.78
N SER A 49 3.47 -2.07 7.86
CA SER A 49 4.37 -2.47 6.78
C SER A 49 4.57 -3.98 6.66
N ILE A 50 4.46 -4.72 7.77
CA ILE A 50 4.41 -6.18 7.72
C ILE A 50 3.09 -6.64 7.06
N LEU A 51 1.96 -6.03 7.44
CA LEU A 51 0.66 -6.34 6.85
C LEU A 51 0.60 -6.01 5.35
N SER A 52 1.28 -4.97 4.90
CA SER A 52 1.33 -4.61 3.49
C SER A 52 2.13 -5.62 2.66
N VAL A 53 3.20 -6.19 3.22
CA VAL A 53 3.93 -7.31 2.59
C VAL A 53 3.01 -8.53 2.46
N PHE A 54 2.26 -8.88 3.50
CA PHE A 54 1.26 -9.96 3.41
C PHE A 54 0.16 -9.65 2.38
N SER A 55 -0.27 -8.39 2.31
CA SER A 55 -1.26 -7.94 1.33
C SER A 55 -0.74 -8.07 -0.10
N LEU A 56 0.52 -7.77 -0.36
CA LEU A 56 1.16 -7.97 -1.67
C LEU A 56 1.23 -9.45 -2.04
N VAL A 57 1.64 -10.31 -1.09
CA VAL A 57 1.65 -11.76 -1.31
C VAL A 57 0.24 -12.26 -1.64
N TYR A 58 -0.77 -11.80 -0.90
CA TYR A 58 -2.17 -12.12 -1.18
C TYR A 58 -2.59 -11.68 -2.59
N LEU A 59 -2.32 -10.42 -2.97
CA LEU A 59 -2.69 -9.87 -4.26
C LEU A 59 -1.99 -10.52 -5.47
N GLU A 60 -0.80 -11.08 -5.30
CA GLU A 60 -0.08 -11.82 -6.35
C GLU A 60 -0.52 -13.28 -6.44
N LEU A 61 -0.82 -13.92 -5.29
CA LEU A 61 -1.20 -15.34 -5.24
C LEU A 61 -2.65 -15.55 -5.72
N VAL A 62 -3.56 -14.69 -5.30
CA VAL A 62 -5.00 -14.74 -5.63
C VAL A 62 -5.28 -14.84 -7.14
N PRO A 63 -4.78 -13.96 -8.02
CA PRO A 63 -5.04 -14.05 -9.46
C PRO A 63 -4.45 -15.31 -10.10
N ARG A 64 -3.50 -15.97 -9.44
CA ARG A 64 -2.89 -17.22 -9.93
C ARG A 64 -3.73 -18.45 -9.62
N PHE A 65 -4.50 -18.44 -8.55
CA PHE A 65 -5.30 -19.60 -8.10
C PHE A 65 -6.80 -19.48 -8.41
N ALA A 66 -7.38 -18.27 -8.43
CA ALA A 66 -8.82 -18.11 -8.65
C ALA A 66 -9.19 -16.79 -9.37
N PRO A 67 -9.35 -16.79 -10.70
CA PRO A 67 -9.60 -15.56 -11.48
C PRO A 67 -11.05 -15.04 -11.42
N ARG A 68 -11.93 -15.55 -10.55
CA ARG A 68 -13.38 -15.21 -10.59
C ARG A 68 -13.67 -13.81 -10.01
N PHE A 69 -14.53 -13.06 -10.72
CA PHE A 69 -14.93 -11.65 -10.52
C PHE A 69 -15.15 -11.17 -9.07
N SER A 70 -15.62 -12.05 -8.16
CA SER A 70 -15.79 -11.70 -6.74
C SER A 70 -14.48 -11.23 -6.07
N GLN A 71 -13.32 -11.67 -6.55
CA GLN A 71 -12.04 -11.30 -5.94
C GLN A 71 -11.55 -9.89 -6.30
N GLN A 72 -12.13 -9.23 -7.32
CA GLN A 72 -11.72 -7.88 -7.73
C GLN A 72 -12.10 -6.83 -6.68
N TYR A 73 -13.29 -6.96 -6.08
CA TYR A 73 -13.73 -6.09 -4.99
C TYR A 73 -12.87 -6.28 -3.73
N VAL A 74 -12.49 -7.52 -3.44
CA VAL A 74 -11.58 -7.82 -2.32
C VAL A 74 -10.20 -7.21 -2.58
N ALA A 75 -9.69 -7.26 -3.81
CA ALA A 75 -8.41 -6.64 -4.15
C ALA A 75 -8.42 -5.12 -3.90
N ILE A 76 -9.45 -4.40 -4.37
CA ILE A 76 -9.61 -2.96 -4.10
C ILE A 76 -9.77 -2.69 -2.59
N GLY A 77 -10.48 -3.55 -1.86
CA GLY A 77 -10.59 -3.45 -0.41
C GLY A 77 -9.22 -3.54 0.26
N VAL A 78 -8.40 -4.52 -0.11
CA VAL A 78 -7.04 -4.69 0.42
C VAL A 78 -6.15 -3.49 0.09
N GLU A 79 -6.22 -2.97 -1.14
CA GLU A 79 -5.42 -1.78 -1.52
C GLU A 79 -5.84 -0.53 -0.74
N SER A 80 -7.14 -0.31 -0.58
CA SER A 80 -7.66 0.86 0.13
C SER A 80 -7.39 0.81 1.63
N VAL A 81 -7.45 -0.38 2.25
CA VAL A 81 -7.02 -0.59 3.65
C VAL A 81 -5.54 -0.26 3.82
N ASN A 82 -4.67 -0.76 2.95
CA ASN A 82 -3.24 -0.44 3.02
C ASN A 82 -2.98 1.06 2.84
N ALA A 83 -3.65 1.71 1.88
CA ALA A 83 -3.57 3.15 1.72
C ALA A 83 -3.96 3.90 3.01
N ALA A 84 -5.09 3.55 3.62
CA ALA A 84 -5.55 4.18 4.86
C ALA A 84 -4.57 3.98 6.03
N LEU A 85 -3.97 2.79 6.15
CA LEU A 85 -2.99 2.49 7.18
C LEU A 85 -1.71 3.34 7.00
N TYR A 86 -1.19 3.44 5.77
CA TYR A 86 -0.03 4.29 5.50
C TYR A 86 -0.35 5.77 5.66
N PHE A 87 -1.57 6.20 5.31
CA PHE A 87 -2.04 7.57 5.51
C PHE A 87 -2.00 7.97 6.99
N ALA A 88 -2.58 7.15 7.86
CA ALA A 88 -2.54 7.38 9.30
C ALA A 88 -1.09 7.32 9.84
N GLY A 89 -0.29 6.37 9.33
CA GLY A 89 1.08 6.15 9.78
C GLY A 89 2.02 7.32 9.52
N PHE A 90 2.03 7.87 8.29
CA PHE A 90 2.92 8.99 7.98
C PHE A 90 2.54 10.26 8.76
N ILE A 91 1.23 10.51 8.96
CA ILE A 91 0.75 11.66 9.75
C ILE A 91 1.15 11.50 11.22
N ALA A 92 0.97 10.30 11.79
CA ALA A 92 1.34 10.02 13.18
C ALA A 92 2.84 10.24 13.43
N ILE A 93 3.70 9.81 12.50
CA ILE A 93 5.15 10.05 12.60
C ILE A 93 5.48 11.53 12.41
N ALA A 94 4.83 12.22 11.47
CA ALA A 94 5.04 13.65 11.24
C ALA A 94 4.70 14.49 12.48
N ILE A 95 3.55 14.22 13.13
CA ILE A 95 3.15 14.90 14.37
C ILE A 95 4.12 14.57 15.50
N TYR A 96 4.52 13.30 15.63
CA TYR A 96 5.48 12.89 16.65
C TYR A 96 6.79 13.65 16.49
N ILE A 97 7.41 13.63 15.31
CA ILE A 97 8.68 14.33 15.05
C ILE A 97 8.52 15.85 15.21
N GLY A 98 7.38 16.42 14.79
CA GLY A 98 7.08 17.84 14.97
C GLY A 98 6.92 18.26 16.43
N SER A 99 6.58 17.33 17.33
CA SER A 99 6.46 17.60 18.77
C SER A 99 7.79 17.54 19.53
N LEU A 100 8.86 17.02 18.90
CA LEU A 100 10.17 16.92 19.55
C LEU A 100 10.91 18.26 19.48
N ILE A 101 11.25 18.80 20.66
CA ILE A 101 12.00 20.07 20.80
C ILE A 101 13.44 19.92 20.28
N PHE A 102 14.04 18.74 20.46
CA PHE A 102 15.39 18.41 19.98
C PHE A 102 15.34 17.11 19.18
N CYS A 103 15.58 17.20 17.87
CA CYS A 103 15.61 16.07 16.95
C CYS A 103 16.90 16.14 16.13
N GLU A 104 17.99 15.67 16.75
CA GLU A 104 19.35 15.67 16.21
C GLU A 104 19.86 14.22 16.10
N GLY A 105 20.66 13.95 15.08
CA GLY A 105 21.30 12.64 14.86
C GLY A 105 20.55 11.65 13.96
N ALA A 106 21.16 10.48 13.80
CA ALA A 106 20.75 9.46 12.82
C ALA A 106 19.34 8.91 13.03
N VAL A 107 18.87 8.81 14.28
CA VAL A 107 17.53 8.28 14.61
C VAL A 107 16.44 9.25 14.17
N CYS A 108 16.65 10.55 14.37
CA CYS A 108 15.73 11.58 13.90
C CYS A 108 15.67 11.60 12.36
N SER A 109 16.84 11.56 11.71
CA SER A 109 16.93 11.51 10.25
C SER A 109 16.22 10.27 9.69
N SER A 110 16.43 9.10 10.31
CA SER A 110 15.74 7.86 9.98
C SER A 110 14.23 7.99 10.15
N GLY A 111 13.74 8.63 11.22
CA GLY A 111 12.31 8.84 11.42
C GLY A 111 11.68 9.77 10.38
N ARG A 112 12.38 10.84 9.99
CA ARG A 112 11.95 11.73 8.89
C ARG A 112 11.92 10.99 7.55
N ALA A 113 12.93 10.18 7.29
CA ALA A 113 12.98 9.33 6.10
C ALA A 113 11.80 8.34 6.09
N ASP A 114 11.48 7.72 7.22
CA ASP A 114 10.36 6.77 7.34
C ASP A 114 9.01 7.45 7.05
N ALA A 115 8.81 8.69 7.53
CA ALA A 115 7.62 9.47 7.19
C ALA A 115 7.48 9.72 5.67
N VAL A 116 8.58 10.04 4.99
CA VAL A 116 8.59 10.26 3.54
C VAL A 116 8.34 8.96 2.78
N VAL A 117 8.97 7.85 3.20
CA VAL A 117 8.75 6.52 2.62
C VAL A 117 7.30 6.11 2.79
N ALA A 118 6.72 6.28 3.98
CA ALA A 118 5.32 5.99 4.26
C ALA A 118 4.35 6.85 3.41
N ALA A 119 4.68 8.13 3.18
CA ALA A 119 3.88 9.00 2.31
C ALA A 119 3.97 8.58 0.82
N GLY A 120 5.17 8.19 0.36
CA GLY A 120 5.35 7.60 -0.97
C GLY A 120 4.58 6.30 -1.12
N GLN A 121 4.52 5.51 -0.05
CA GLN A 121 3.79 4.27 -0.02
C GLN A 121 2.28 4.48 -0.11
N PHE A 122 1.74 5.43 0.66
CA PHE A 122 0.35 5.87 0.54
C PHE A 122 -0.01 6.25 -0.90
N THR A 123 0.84 7.07 -1.53
CA THR A 123 0.63 7.51 -2.92
C THR A 123 0.62 6.32 -3.88
N THR A 124 1.51 5.35 -3.69
CA THR A 124 1.63 4.17 -4.56
C THR A 124 0.42 3.23 -4.41
N TRP A 125 -0.09 3.04 -3.19
CA TRP A 125 -1.32 2.26 -2.94
C TRP A 125 -2.56 2.93 -3.55
N ILE A 126 -2.70 4.25 -3.39
CA ILE A 126 -3.80 5.01 -4.01
C ILE A 126 -3.71 4.97 -5.53
N ALA A 127 -2.52 5.17 -6.11
CA ALA A 127 -2.33 5.12 -7.56
C ALA A 127 -2.77 3.76 -8.13
N THR A 128 -2.39 2.66 -7.46
CA THR A 128 -2.79 1.31 -7.89
C THR A 128 -4.29 1.11 -7.77
N THR A 129 -4.89 1.58 -6.67
CA THR A 129 -6.34 1.51 -6.43
C THR A 129 -7.12 2.22 -7.54
N ILE A 130 -6.67 3.43 -7.93
CA ILE A 130 -7.30 4.21 -9.00
C ILE A 130 -7.19 3.49 -10.34
N LEU A 131 -6.01 2.94 -10.66
CA LEU A 131 -5.82 2.18 -11.90
C LEU A 131 -6.74 0.96 -11.96
N MET A 132 -6.83 0.19 -10.87
CA MET A 132 -7.73 -0.96 -10.78
C MET A 132 -9.20 -0.55 -10.89
N ALA A 133 -9.62 0.51 -10.22
CA ALA A 133 -10.98 1.02 -10.28
C ALA A 133 -11.34 1.44 -11.72
N LYS A 134 -10.45 2.17 -12.41
CA LYS A 134 -10.66 2.58 -13.81
C LYS A 134 -10.81 1.37 -14.74
N ASP A 135 -9.97 0.35 -14.56
CA ASP A 135 -10.06 -0.88 -15.35
C ASP A 135 -11.37 -1.64 -15.10
N MET A 136 -11.86 -1.65 -13.85
CA MET A 136 -13.16 -2.24 -13.52
C MET A 136 -14.33 -1.48 -14.15
N PHE A 137 -14.35 -0.15 -14.05
CA PHE A 137 -15.39 0.66 -14.67
C PHE A 137 -15.43 0.48 -16.19
N LYS A 138 -14.25 0.49 -16.86
CA LYS A 138 -14.19 0.28 -18.31
C LYS A 138 -14.77 -1.07 -18.73
N ARG A 139 -14.40 -2.15 -18.04
CA ARG A 139 -14.94 -3.49 -18.31
C ARG A 139 -16.45 -3.58 -18.06
N GLY A 140 -16.95 -2.86 -17.06
CA GLY A 140 -18.38 -2.75 -16.77
C GLY A 140 -19.18 -2.11 -17.91
N PHE A 141 -18.60 -1.12 -18.61
CA PHE A 141 -19.23 -0.50 -19.79
C PHE A 141 -19.11 -1.32 -21.09
N GLU A 142 -18.12 -2.20 -21.21
CA GLU A 142 -17.93 -3.06 -22.39
C GLU A 142 -18.86 -4.30 -22.40
N GLN A 143 -19.21 -4.82 -21.22
CA GLN A 143 -20.15 -5.94 -21.04
C GLN A 143 -21.56 -5.72 -21.64
N PRO A 144 -22.25 -4.58 -21.45
CA PRO A 144 -23.57 -4.36 -22.03
C PRO A 144 -23.54 -4.31 -23.57
N LYS A 145 -22.46 -3.82 -24.17
CA LYS A 145 -22.32 -3.71 -25.63
C LYS A 145 -22.11 -5.08 -26.31
N TYR A 146 -21.44 -6.01 -25.64
CA TYR A 146 -21.30 -7.39 -26.15
C TYR A 146 -22.59 -8.21 -25.99
N ALA A 147 -23.32 -8.01 -24.90
CA ALA A 147 -24.61 -8.66 -24.67
C ALA A 147 -25.70 -8.20 -25.65
N ASP A 148 -25.61 -6.97 -26.15
CA ASP A 148 -26.50 -6.41 -27.18
C ASP A 148 -26.19 -7.00 -28.57
N ASN A 149 -24.93 -6.88 -29.03
CA ASN A 149 -24.48 -7.45 -30.31
C ASN A 149 -24.67 -8.98 -30.41
N SER A 150 -24.56 -9.72 -29.30
CA SER A 150 -24.78 -11.18 -29.31
C SER A 150 -26.25 -11.57 -29.48
N ARG A 151 -27.18 -10.69 -29.10
CA ARG A 151 -28.62 -10.91 -29.35
C ARG A 151 -28.98 -10.61 -30.81
N GLU A 152 -28.35 -9.59 -31.41
CA GLU A 152 -28.55 -9.28 -32.84
C GLU A 152 -28.01 -10.41 -33.74
N MET A 153 -26.87 -11.02 -33.41
CA MET A 153 -26.31 -12.13 -34.20
C MET A 153 -27.01 -13.49 -33.98
N GLY A 154 -27.87 -13.62 -32.96
CA GLY A 154 -28.67 -14.82 -32.72
C GLY A 154 -30.04 -14.82 -33.40
N GLN A 155 -30.40 -13.75 -34.11
CA GLN A 155 -31.67 -13.61 -34.83
C GLN A 155 -31.54 -13.79 -36.36
N VAL A 156 -30.46 -14.41 -36.85
CA VAL A 156 -30.29 -14.80 -38.27
C VAL A 156 -30.35 -16.31 -38.47
#